data_AF-A0A352CU82-F1
#
_entry.id   AF-A0A352CU82-F1
#
_cell.length_a   1.000
_cell.length_b   1.000
_cell.length_c   1.000
_cell.angle_alpha   90.00
_cell.angle_beta   90.00
_cell.angle_gamma   90.00
#
_symmetry.space_group_name_H-M   'P 1'
#
loop_
_entity.id
_entity.type
_entity.pdbx_description
1 polymer ?
#
loop_
_entity_poly.entity_id
_entity_poly.type
_entity_poly.pdbx_seq_one_letter_code
_entity_poly.pdbx_strand_id
1 'polypeptide(L)'
;MSEVILCQVPRAKQPFYAEDIDLKLYSIEELCYFMQGHLALLSPDFFSPAMTDWLGGELHLHRLAETLEKQRAGGAGLENLILPVFQEIGWLSPAGKNNLSEKIREMEALPEEVRMKQKGDVLAGYEKYTRAVRCYQKALKLSEGGEHSTGGQFRGTVYYNAGAVFARLFQMEEACECMKKAFDLLQSSVARNGYLFCVRLKDGEKVFRQKCRELGTEEADREEMERQIRSLPEPSVPKDVDAALNRWVREYHRQTDL
;
A
#
# COMPACT_ATOMS: atom_id res chain seq x y z
N MET A 1 25.53 -8.30 8.69
CA MET A 1 26.16 -7.45 9.73
C MET A 1 25.24 -6.28 9.94
N SER A 2 24.69 -6.09 11.14
CA SER A 2 23.86 -4.92 11.45
C SER A 2 24.78 -3.71 11.65
N GLU A 3 24.82 -2.82 10.67
CA GLU A 3 25.45 -1.51 10.85
C GLU A 3 24.61 -0.71 11.85
N VAL A 4 25.22 -0.31 12.97
CA VAL A 4 24.58 0.55 13.96
C VAL A 4 24.75 1.99 13.49
N ILE A 5 23.64 2.69 13.28
CA ILE A 5 23.65 4.11 12.91
C ILE A 5 23.54 4.95 14.19
N LEU A 6 24.54 5.79 14.45
CA LEU A 6 24.51 6.71 15.58
C LEU A 6 23.62 7.91 15.23
N CYS A 7 22.59 8.16 16.04
CA CYS A 7 21.73 9.32 15.87
C CYS A 7 22.51 10.61 16.14
N GLN A 8 22.47 11.55 15.20
CA GLN A 8 23.23 12.81 15.28
C GLN A 8 22.41 13.96 15.84
N VAL A 9 21.08 13.87 15.73
CA VAL A 9 20.14 14.92 16.09
C VAL A 9 19.32 14.50 17.32
N PRO A 10 18.96 15.43 18.23
CA PRO A 10 18.05 15.14 19.34
C PRO A 10 16.73 14.54 18.85
N ARG A 11 16.23 13.56 19.59
CA ARG A 11 14.92 12.97 19.34
C ARG A 11 13.82 14.01 19.64
N ALA A 12 12.87 14.14 18.72
CA ALA A 12 11.69 14.98 18.89
C ALA A 12 10.86 14.56 20.11
N LYS A 13 10.25 15.53 20.78
CA LYS A 13 9.28 15.28 21.86
C LYS A 13 7.91 14.95 21.27
N GLN A 14 7.52 15.69 20.23
CA GLN A 14 6.32 15.43 19.44
C GLN A 14 6.72 14.81 18.09
N PRO A 15 6.17 13.65 17.72
CA PRO A 15 6.52 13.02 16.46
C PRO A 15 5.86 13.72 15.27
N PHE A 16 6.51 13.67 14.12
CA PHE A 16 5.81 13.84 12.86
C PHE A 16 4.99 12.58 12.57
N TYR A 17 3.75 12.76 12.16
CA TYR A 17 2.84 11.65 11.87
C TYR A 17 2.78 11.44 10.36
N ALA A 18 3.40 10.36 9.88
CA ALA A 18 3.24 9.91 8.52
C ALA A 18 1.87 9.25 8.38
N GLU A 19 0.87 10.10 8.09
CA GLU A 19 -0.55 9.73 8.09
C GLU A 19 -0.78 8.45 7.33
N ASP A 20 -0.33 8.35 6.06
CA ASP A 20 -0.60 7.25 5.12
C ASP A 20 -0.46 5.83 5.70
N ILE A 21 0.46 5.58 6.63
CA ILE A 21 0.67 4.27 7.27
C ILE A 21 0.56 4.30 8.81
N ASP A 22 0.07 5.40 9.38
CA ASP A 22 -0.05 5.64 10.81
C ASP A 22 1.27 5.48 11.59
N LEU A 23 2.36 5.98 11.00
CA LEU A 23 3.70 5.88 11.58
C LEU A 23 4.11 7.20 12.25
N LYS A 24 4.61 7.08 13.49
CA LYS A 24 5.18 8.21 14.24
C LYS A 24 6.69 8.24 14.04
N LEU A 25 7.20 9.35 13.52
CA LEU A 25 8.62 9.61 13.29
C LEU A 25 9.11 10.63 14.31
N TYR A 26 10.15 10.27 15.06
CA TYR A 26 10.75 11.05 16.13
C TYR A 26 12.15 11.56 15.80
N SER A 27 12.78 11.09 14.73
CA SER A 27 14.10 11.56 14.33
C SER A 27 14.25 11.66 12.82
N ILE A 28 15.27 12.39 12.38
CA ILE A 28 15.61 12.50 10.96
C ILE A 28 16.11 11.16 10.40
N GLU A 29 16.75 10.32 11.21
CA GLU A 29 17.15 8.96 10.83
C GLU A 29 15.94 8.07 10.55
N GLU A 30 14.91 8.11 11.40
CA GLU A 30 13.66 7.38 11.18
C GLU A 30 12.96 7.87 9.90
N LEU A 31 13.00 9.19 9.64
CA LEU A 31 12.50 9.78 8.41
C LEU A 31 13.29 9.31 7.17
N CYS A 32 14.62 9.31 7.22
CA CYS A 32 15.47 8.79 6.13
C CYS A 32 15.19 7.31 5.85
N TYR A 33 15.11 6.49 6.90
CA TYR A 33 14.76 5.07 6.79
C TYR A 33 13.38 4.87 6.16
N PHE A 34 12.39 5.64 6.61
CA PHE A 34 11.04 5.62 6.06
C PHE A 34 11.04 5.98 4.57
N MET A 35 11.61 7.12 4.18
CA MET A 35 11.61 7.57 2.79
C MET A 35 12.34 6.60 1.85
N GLN A 36 13.46 6.02 2.31
CA GLN A 36 14.23 5.06 1.51
C GLN A 36 13.45 3.78 1.21
N GLY A 37 12.62 3.31 2.15
CA GLY A 37 11.78 2.12 1.99
C GLY A 37 10.46 2.36 1.27
N HIS A 38 9.97 3.62 1.22
CA HIS A 38 8.58 3.92 0.88
C HIS A 38 8.42 5.02 -0.17
N LEU A 39 9.28 5.06 -1.18
CA LEU A 39 9.21 6.07 -2.26
C LEU A 39 7.82 6.20 -2.89
N ALA A 40 7.09 5.08 -3.07
CA ALA A 40 5.74 5.08 -3.63
C ALA A 40 4.69 5.80 -2.76
N LEU A 41 4.96 6.03 -1.47
CA LEU A 41 4.09 6.82 -0.59
C LEU A 41 4.39 8.31 -0.69
N LEU A 42 5.58 8.70 -1.18
CA LEU A 42 6.03 10.09 -1.18
C LEU A 42 5.42 10.86 -2.35
N SER A 43 4.85 12.02 -2.02
CA SER A 43 4.42 13.06 -2.95
C SER A 43 4.90 14.41 -2.42
N PRO A 44 4.84 15.49 -3.22
CA PRO A 44 5.09 16.83 -2.70
C PRO A 44 4.23 17.19 -1.48
N ASP A 45 3.05 16.57 -1.33
CA ASP A 45 2.17 16.77 -0.17
C ASP A 45 2.73 16.16 1.12
N PHE A 46 3.55 15.11 1.04
CA PHE A 46 4.24 14.55 2.21
C PHE A 46 5.14 15.60 2.87
N PHE A 47 5.80 16.42 2.05
CA PHE A 47 6.63 17.56 2.48
C PHE A 47 5.80 18.79 2.85
N SER A 48 4.66 18.58 3.51
CA SER A 48 3.72 19.61 3.93
C SER A 48 4.37 20.67 4.85
N PRO A 49 3.73 21.85 5.03
CA PRO A 49 4.14 22.82 6.04
C PRO A 49 4.31 22.20 7.45
N ALA A 50 3.43 21.28 7.83
CA ALA A 50 3.53 20.59 9.12
C ALA A 50 4.82 19.77 9.26
N MET A 51 5.29 19.14 8.17
CA MET A 51 6.56 18.42 8.16
C MET A 51 7.75 19.38 8.28
N THR A 52 7.74 20.49 7.54
CA THR A 52 8.84 21.48 7.61
C THR A 52 8.89 22.17 8.97
N ASP A 53 7.73 22.50 9.55
CA ASP A 53 7.62 23.06 10.90
C ASP A 53 8.15 22.09 11.95
N TRP A 54 7.86 20.79 11.81
CA TRP A 54 8.40 19.77 12.70
C TRP A 54 9.94 19.67 12.61
N LEU A 55 10.51 19.64 11.40
CA LEU A 55 11.96 19.63 11.19
C LEU A 55 12.64 20.83 11.86
N GLY A 56 12.08 22.03 11.68
CA GLY A 56 12.63 23.26 12.26
C GLY A 56 12.40 23.36 13.78
N GLY A 57 11.20 23.00 14.25
CA GLY A 57 10.79 23.18 15.64
C GLY A 57 11.29 22.09 16.58
N GLU A 58 11.00 20.82 16.26
CA GLU A 58 11.29 19.68 17.14
C GLU A 58 12.72 19.16 16.97
N LEU A 59 13.27 19.22 15.76
CA LEU A 59 14.62 18.73 15.46
C LEU A 59 15.67 19.86 15.35
N HIS A 60 15.25 21.13 15.41
CA HIS A 60 16.11 22.31 15.27
C HIS A 60 16.85 22.41 13.93
N LEU A 61 16.34 21.75 12.88
CA LEU A 61 16.91 21.73 11.54
C LEU A 61 16.36 22.90 10.69
N HIS A 62 16.53 24.13 11.19
CA HIS A 62 15.93 25.33 10.60
C HIS A 62 16.32 25.55 9.13
N ARG A 63 17.60 25.30 8.78
CA ARG A 63 18.10 25.48 7.41
C ARG A 63 17.47 24.48 6.43
N LEU A 64 17.30 23.22 6.86
CA LEU A 64 16.64 22.19 6.07
C LEU A 64 15.17 22.55 5.86
N ALA A 65 14.47 22.95 6.92
CA ALA A 65 13.06 23.35 6.86
C ALA A 65 12.83 24.49 5.85
N GLU A 66 13.61 25.57 5.94
CA GLU A 66 13.53 26.70 4.99
C GLU A 66 13.83 26.27 3.54
N THR A 67 14.80 25.36 3.36
CA THR A 67 15.19 24.88 2.04
C THR A 67 14.06 24.09 1.39
N LEU A 68 13.46 23.16 2.14
CA LEU A 68 12.33 22.35 1.67
C LEU A 68 11.10 23.21 1.39
N GLU A 69 10.82 24.21 2.23
CA GLU A 69 9.70 25.12 2.01
C GLU A 69 9.86 25.92 0.69
N LYS A 70 11.06 26.47 0.45
CA LYS A 70 11.37 27.18 -0.81
C LYS A 70 11.24 26.27 -2.02
N GLN A 71 11.77 25.04 -1.94
CA GLN A 71 11.70 24.07 -3.02
C GLN A 71 10.25 23.65 -3.32
N ARG A 72 9.45 23.39 -2.27
CA ARG A 72 8.03 23.06 -2.41
C ARG A 72 7.24 24.21 -3.02
N ALA A 73 7.43 25.44 -2.53
CA ALA A 73 6.78 26.63 -3.07
C ALA A 73 7.17 26.90 -4.53
N GLY A 74 8.39 26.56 -4.92
CA GLY A 74 8.89 26.61 -6.29
C GLY A 74 8.43 25.46 -7.20
N GLY A 75 7.63 24.52 -6.71
CA GLY A 75 7.16 23.37 -7.49
C GLY A 75 8.27 22.38 -7.85
N ALA A 76 9.28 22.24 -6.99
CA ALA A 76 10.37 21.30 -7.22
C ALA A 76 9.88 19.84 -7.26
N GLY A 77 10.48 19.01 -8.12
CA GLY A 77 10.23 17.57 -8.18
C GLY A 77 10.69 16.83 -6.92
N LEU A 78 10.31 15.55 -6.79
CA LEU A 78 10.55 14.78 -5.56
C LEU A 78 12.04 14.61 -5.24
N GLU A 79 12.89 14.47 -6.25
CA GLU A 79 14.35 14.35 -6.06
C GLU A 79 14.89 15.54 -5.24
N ASN A 80 14.42 16.75 -5.54
CA ASN A 80 14.87 17.97 -4.86
C ASN A 80 14.33 18.10 -3.45
N LEU A 81 13.18 17.49 -3.12
CA LEU A 81 12.62 17.48 -1.76
C LEU A 81 13.22 16.37 -0.90
N ILE A 82 13.52 15.22 -1.49
CA ILE A 82 14.01 14.04 -0.77
C ILE A 82 15.51 14.17 -0.45
N LEU A 83 16.34 14.52 -1.44
CA LEU A 83 17.80 14.48 -1.28
C LEU A 83 18.36 15.41 -0.20
N PRO A 84 17.85 16.63 0.05
CA PRO A 84 18.34 17.49 1.13
C PRO A 84 18.22 16.85 2.51
N VAL A 85 17.16 16.08 2.76
CA VAL A 85 16.96 15.41 4.05
C VAL A 85 18.05 14.36 4.31
N PHE A 86 18.39 13.57 3.29
CA PHE A 86 19.47 12.58 3.38
C PHE A 86 20.85 13.23 3.54
N GLN A 87 21.06 14.42 2.96
CA GLN A 87 22.32 15.16 3.03
C GLN A 87 22.57 15.78 4.41
N GLU A 88 21.50 16.18 5.12
CA GLU A 88 21.59 16.85 6.42
C GLU A 88 22.44 16.06 7.44
N ILE A 89 22.28 14.73 7.45
CA ILE A 89 23.00 13.82 8.35
C ILE A 89 24.01 12.90 7.63
N GLY A 90 24.22 13.10 6.33
CA GLY A 90 25.09 12.24 5.52
C GLY A 90 24.66 10.77 5.49
N TRP A 91 23.34 10.50 5.46
CA TRP A 91 22.78 9.14 5.55
C TRP A 91 23.20 8.23 4.40
N LEU A 92 23.39 8.80 3.21
CA LEU A 92 23.73 8.05 1.99
C LEU A 92 25.21 8.21 1.65
N SER A 93 25.84 7.10 1.25
CA SER A 93 27.11 7.14 0.53
C SER A 93 26.92 7.80 -0.86
N PRO A 94 27.99 8.25 -1.53
CA PRO A 94 27.88 8.79 -2.89
C PRO A 94 27.22 7.82 -3.88
N ALA A 95 27.51 6.53 -3.78
CA ALA A 95 26.86 5.49 -4.58
C ALA A 95 25.38 5.31 -4.20
N GLY A 96 25.06 5.37 -2.90
CA GLY A 96 23.69 5.31 -2.40
C GLY A 96 22.82 6.47 -2.89
N LYS A 97 23.41 7.68 -2.96
CA LYS A 97 22.75 8.86 -3.53
C LYS A 97 22.38 8.66 -5.00
N ASN A 98 23.31 8.17 -5.82
CA ASN A 98 23.05 7.92 -7.24
C ASN A 98 21.94 6.87 -7.44
N ASN A 99 21.99 5.78 -6.68
CA ASN A 99 20.95 4.73 -6.70
C ASN A 99 19.57 5.28 -6.30
N LEU A 100 19.51 6.12 -5.25
CA LEU A 100 18.26 6.75 -4.84
C LEU A 100 17.71 7.69 -5.92
N SER A 101 18.57 8.54 -6.50
CA SER A 101 18.19 9.43 -7.61
C SER A 101 17.65 8.66 -8.81
N GLU A 102 18.29 7.54 -9.19
CA GLU A 102 17.82 6.66 -10.26
C GLU A 102 16.42 6.11 -9.95
N LYS A 103 16.21 5.56 -8.75
CA LYS A 103 14.90 5.04 -8.32
C LYS A 103 13.81 6.10 -8.32
N ILE A 104 14.12 7.33 -7.88
CA ILE A 104 13.16 8.43 -7.91
C ILE A 104 12.77 8.75 -9.35
N ARG A 105 13.73 8.84 -10.26
CA ARG A 105 13.48 9.13 -11.68
C ARG A 105 12.70 8.02 -12.37
N GLU A 106 13.05 6.76 -12.13
CA GLU A 106 12.30 5.60 -12.62
C GLU A 106 10.85 5.67 -12.15
N MET A 107 10.62 5.97 -10.87
CA MET A 107 9.29 6.13 -10.33
C MET A 107 8.53 7.31 -10.95
N GLU A 108 9.15 8.49 -11.05
CA GLU A 108 8.52 9.69 -11.63
C GLU A 108 8.21 9.53 -13.13
N ALA A 109 8.97 8.69 -13.85
CA ALA A 109 8.70 8.35 -15.25
C ALA A 109 7.49 7.41 -15.42
N LEU A 110 7.02 6.74 -14.37
CA LEU A 110 5.86 5.87 -14.45
C LEU A 110 4.56 6.67 -14.65
N PRO A 111 3.63 6.17 -15.48
CA PRO A 111 2.28 6.72 -15.58
C PRO A 111 1.60 6.83 -14.20
N GLU A 112 0.76 7.85 -14.01
CA GLU A 112 0.13 8.12 -12.72
C GLU A 112 -0.70 6.94 -12.22
N GLU A 113 -1.41 6.24 -13.10
CA GLU A 113 -2.16 5.04 -12.75
C GLU A 113 -1.27 3.92 -12.18
N VAL A 114 -0.05 3.75 -12.72
CA VAL A 114 0.90 2.75 -12.25
C VAL A 114 1.45 3.14 -10.89
N ARG A 115 1.77 4.43 -10.68
CA ARG A 115 2.19 4.94 -9.37
C ARG A 115 1.09 4.78 -8.33
N MET A 116 -0.17 5.05 -8.69
CA MET A 116 -1.32 4.85 -7.79
C MET A 116 -1.51 3.39 -7.42
N LYS A 117 -1.35 2.46 -8.38
CA LYS A 117 -1.35 1.02 -8.10
C LYS A 117 -0.24 0.64 -7.12
N GLN A 118 1.00 1.09 -7.35
CA GLN A 118 2.12 0.81 -6.46
C GLN A 118 1.90 1.36 -5.04
N LYS A 119 1.38 2.60 -4.92
CA LYS A 119 1.00 3.18 -3.64
C LYS A 119 -0.06 2.32 -2.93
N GLY A 120 -1.07 1.86 -3.67
CA GLY A 120 -2.10 0.95 -3.17
C GLY A 120 -1.54 -0.38 -2.67
N ASP A 121 -0.59 -0.98 -3.38
CA ASP A 121 0.06 -2.23 -2.96
C ASP A 121 0.82 -2.06 -1.63
N VAL A 122 1.58 -0.98 -1.49
CA VAL A 122 2.32 -0.68 -0.25
C VAL A 122 1.34 -0.48 0.91
N LEU A 123 0.28 0.31 0.72
CA LEU A 123 -0.76 0.52 1.74
C LEU A 123 -1.46 -0.77 2.13
N ALA A 124 -1.77 -1.65 1.17
CA ALA A 124 -2.35 -2.96 1.45
C ALA A 124 -1.40 -3.85 2.27
N GLY A 125 -0.10 -3.78 2.01
CA GLY A 125 0.94 -4.46 2.81
C GLY A 125 0.99 -3.97 4.27
N TYR A 126 0.65 -2.71 4.50
CA TYR A 126 0.50 -2.12 5.85
C TYR A 126 -0.91 -2.27 6.44
N GLU A 127 -1.77 -3.06 5.79
CA GLU A 127 -3.16 -3.30 6.20
C GLU A 127 -4.02 -2.02 6.21
N LYS A 128 -3.60 -0.97 5.49
CA LYS A 128 -4.36 0.27 5.28
C LYS A 128 -5.35 0.11 4.13
N TYR A 129 -6.31 -0.78 4.33
CA TYR A 129 -7.15 -1.30 3.27
C TYR A 129 -8.06 -0.25 2.62
N THR A 130 -8.67 0.65 3.38
CA THR A 130 -9.52 1.71 2.81
C THR A 130 -8.72 2.67 1.93
N ARG A 131 -7.51 3.04 2.35
CA ARG A 131 -6.59 3.87 1.56
C ARG A 131 -6.08 3.15 0.32
N ALA A 132 -5.73 1.86 0.46
CA ALA A 132 -5.33 1.02 -0.66
C ALA A 132 -6.45 0.93 -1.73
N VAL A 133 -7.71 0.72 -1.31
CA VAL A 133 -8.86 0.72 -2.21
C VAL A 133 -9.01 2.05 -2.94
N ARG A 134 -8.87 3.20 -2.25
CA ARG A 134 -8.91 4.52 -2.90
C ARG A 134 -7.83 4.66 -3.97
N CYS A 135 -6.61 4.18 -3.69
CA CYS A 135 -5.50 4.16 -4.66
C CYS A 135 -5.82 3.30 -5.89
N TYR A 136 -6.34 2.08 -5.69
CA TYR A 136 -6.72 1.21 -6.81
C TYR A 136 -7.88 1.78 -7.64
N GLN A 137 -8.88 2.36 -7.00
CA GLN A 137 -9.99 3.03 -7.69
C GLN A 137 -9.49 4.22 -8.53
N LYS A 138 -8.56 5.02 -8.00
CA LYS A 138 -7.94 6.12 -8.75
C LYS A 138 -7.12 5.58 -9.92
N ALA A 139 -6.33 4.53 -9.73
CA ALA A 139 -5.57 3.88 -10.80
C ALA A 139 -6.47 3.38 -11.94
N LEU A 140 -7.59 2.73 -11.61
CA LEU A 140 -8.57 2.27 -12.60
C LEU A 140 -9.20 3.43 -13.37
N LYS A 141 -9.63 4.50 -12.68
CA LYS A 141 -10.21 5.69 -13.34
C LYS A 141 -9.24 6.34 -14.32
N LEU A 142 -7.97 6.48 -13.93
CA LEU A 142 -6.92 7.03 -14.79
C LEU A 142 -6.66 6.15 -16.01
N SER A 143 -6.65 4.82 -15.84
CA SER A 143 -6.40 3.86 -16.93
C SER A 143 -7.50 3.82 -18.01
N GLU A 144 -8.72 4.27 -17.68
CA GLU A 144 -9.87 4.30 -18.60
C GLU A 144 -9.93 5.58 -19.44
N GLY A 145 -9.30 6.67 -18.99
CA GLY A 145 -9.37 8.00 -19.62
C GLY A 145 -8.06 8.54 -20.20
N GLY A 146 -6.94 7.82 -20.05
CA GLY A 146 -5.62 8.28 -20.50
C GLY A 146 -5.34 8.02 -21.99
N GLU A 147 -4.54 8.89 -22.63
CA GLU A 147 -3.99 8.69 -23.98
C GLU A 147 -3.13 7.42 -24.10
N HIS A 148 -2.57 6.95 -22.98
CA HIS A 148 -1.70 5.78 -22.89
C HIS A 148 -2.38 4.68 -22.05
N SER A 149 -3.56 4.20 -22.49
CA SER A 149 -4.26 3.14 -21.76
C SER A 149 -3.32 1.97 -21.48
N THR A 150 -3.03 1.74 -20.19
CA THR A 150 -2.18 0.66 -19.66
C THR A 150 -2.71 -0.75 -19.96
N GLY A 151 -3.85 -0.84 -20.66
CA GLY A 151 -4.39 -2.05 -21.25
C GLY A 151 -5.20 -2.91 -20.28
N GLY A 152 -5.86 -3.94 -20.81
CA GLY A 152 -6.68 -4.86 -20.03
C GLY A 152 -5.89 -5.61 -18.96
N GLN A 153 -4.63 -5.96 -19.24
CA GLN A 153 -3.76 -6.69 -18.30
C GLN A 153 -3.50 -5.88 -17.02
N PHE A 154 -3.12 -4.61 -17.15
CA PHE A 154 -2.92 -3.74 -15.99
C PHE A 154 -4.20 -3.62 -15.15
N ARG A 155 -5.33 -3.28 -15.79
CA ARG A 155 -6.62 -3.15 -15.12
C ARG A 155 -7.01 -4.45 -14.42
N GLY A 156 -6.77 -5.59 -15.06
CA GLY A 156 -6.99 -6.91 -14.48
C GLY A 156 -6.19 -7.12 -13.19
N THR A 157 -4.90 -6.75 -13.16
CA THR A 157 -4.09 -6.80 -11.94
C THR A 157 -4.59 -5.84 -10.86
N VAL A 158 -5.00 -4.62 -11.21
CA VAL A 158 -5.55 -3.67 -10.22
C VAL A 158 -6.85 -4.21 -9.62
N TYR A 159 -7.75 -4.76 -10.44
CA TYR A 159 -8.96 -5.42 -9.96
C TYR A 159 -8.66 -6.62 -9.07
N TYR A 160 -7.63 -7.42 -9.38
CA TYR A 160 -7.24 -8.55 -8.54
C TYR A 160 -6.80 -8.10 -7.15
N ASN A 161 -5.94 -7.08 -7.09
CA ASN A 161 -5.44 -6.54 -5.83
C ASN A 161 -6.56 -5.86 -5.02
N ALA A 162 -7.45 -5.11 -5.68
CA ALA A 162 -8.62 -4.54 -5.04
C ALA A 162 -9.55 -5.62 -4.48
N GLY A 163 -9.81 -6.69 -5.25
CA GLY A 163 -10.62 -7.82 -4.81
C GLY A 163 -10.03 -8.54 -3.60
N ALA A 164 -8.72 -8.72 -3.56
CA ALA A 164 -8.03 -9.27 -2.40
C ALA A 164 -8.16 -8.37 -1.15
N VAL A 165 -8.06 -7.05 -1.31
CA VAL A 165 -8.26 -6.10 -0.20
C VAL A 165 -9.71 -6.07 0.28
N PHE A 166 -10.70 -6.07 -0.61
CA PHE A 166 -12.11 -6.18 -0.24
C PHE A 166 -12.41 -7.48 0.52
N ALA A 167 -11.81 -8.61 0.11
CA ALA A 167 -11.93 -9.87 0.82
C ALA A 167 -11.35 -9.79 2.24
N ARG A 168 -10.24 -9.07 2.44
CA ARG A 168 -9.65 -8.82 3.78
C ARG A 168 -10.55 -7.98 4.67
N LEU A 169 -11.34 -7.09 4.08
CA LEU A 169 -12.37 -6.30 4.75
C LEU A 169 -13.70 -7.05 4.94
N PHE A 170 -13.78 -8.32 4.54
CA PHE A 170 -15.02 -9.12 4.51
C PHE A 170 -16.15 -8.50 3.65
N GLN A 171 -15.80 -7.62 2.71
CA GLN A 171 -16.71 -7.03 1.72
C GLN A 171 -16.82 -7.96 0.51
N MET A 172 -17.56 -9.06 0.69
CA MET A 172 -17.52 -10.21 -0.21
C MET A 172 -18.20 -9.94 -1.56
N GLU A 173 -19.22 -9.09 -1.59
CA GLU A 173 -19.86 -8.61 -2.82
C GLU A 173 -18.84 -7.91 -3.71
N GLU A 174 -18.18 -6.87 -3.20
CA GLU A 174 -17.19 -6.06 -3.91
C GLU A 174 -15.96 -6.88 -4.28
N ALA A 175 -15.51 -7.76 -3.38
CA ALA A 175 -14.41 -8.68 -3.65
C ALA A 175 -14.71 -9.58 -4.84
N CYS A 176 -15.89 -10.21 -4.85
CA CYS A 176 -16.32 -11.11 -5.91
C CYS A 176 -16.45 -10.38 -7.26
N GLU A 177 -17.01 -9.16 -7.27
CA GLU A 177 -17.09 -8.33 -8.47
C GLU A 177 -15.73 -7.94 -9.03
N CYS A 178 -14.82 -7.47 -8.17
CA CYS A 178 -13.46 -7.11 -8.57
C CYS A 178 -12.72 -8.34 -9.12
N MET A 179 -12.81 -9.47 -8.43
CA MET A 179 -12.09 -10.67 -8.82
C MET A 179 -12.66 -11.29 -10.11
N LYS A 180 -13.96 -11.15 -10.35
CA LYS A 180 -14.58 -11.51 -11.64
C LYS A 180 -14.02 -10.64 -12.78
N LYS A 181 -13.99 -9.31 -12.60
CA LYS A 181 -13.40 -8.39 -13.59
C LYS A 181 -11.92 -8.70 -13.84
N ALA A 182 -11.17 -9.03 -12.78
CA ALA A 182 -9.79 -9.46 -12.89
C ALA A 182 -9.65 -10.73 -13.74
N PHE A 183 -10.50 -11.73 -13.50
CA PHE A 183 -10.52 -12.96 -14.29
C PHE A 183 -10.89 -12.71 -15.75
N ASP A 184 -11.92 -11.90 -16.02
CA ASP A 184 -12.36 -11.57 -17.38
C ASP A 184 -11.24 -10.90 -18.20
N LEU A 185 -10.41 -10.08 -17.54
CA LEU A 185 -9.31 -9.34 -18.17
C LEU A 185 -8.00 -10.13 -18.26
N LEU A 186 -7.65 -10.89 -17.22
CA LEU A 186 -6.36 -11.61 -17.14
C LEU A 186 -6.43 -13.00 -17.77
N GLN A 187 -7.61 -13.64 -17.73
CA GLN A 187 -7.85 -15.00 -18.21
C GLN A 187 -6.85 -16.04 -17.65
N SER A 188 -6.36 -15.80 -16.43
CA SER A 188 -5.39 -16.69 -15.77
C SER A 188 -6.07 -17.59 -14.73
N SER A 189 -5.46 -18.75 -14.47
CA SER A 189 -5.92 -19.68 -13.43
C SER A 189 -5.88 -19.03 -12.04
N VAL A 190 -4.89 -18.19 -11.76
CA VAL A 190 -4.79 -17.43 -10.49
C VAL A 190 -6.00 -16.51 -10.29
N ALA A 191 -6.35 -15.72 -11.30
CA ALA A 191 -7.51 -14.82 -11.23
C ALA A 191 -8.83 -15.59 -11.12
N ARG A 192 -8.97 -16.69 -11.88
CA ARG A 192 -10.11 -17.61 -11.80
C ARG A 192 -10.28 -18.18 -10.39
N ASN A 193 -9.20 -18.67 -9.80
CA ASN A 193 -9.22 -19.29 -8.47
C ASN A 193 -9.55 -18.23 -7.40
N GLY A 194 -8.99 -17.02 -7.50
CA GLY A 194 -9.37 -15.91 -6.65
C GLY A 194 -10.87 -15.61 -6.71
N TYR A 195 -11.45 -15.57 -7.91
CA TYR A 195 -12.89 -15.37 -8.09
C TYR A 195 -13.71 -16.49 -7.46
N LEU A 196 -13.34 -17.75 -7.70
CA LEU A 196 -14.02 -18.91 -7.15
C LEU A 196 -13.92 -18.98 -5.62
N PHE A 197 -12.80 -18.57 -5.01
CA PHE A 197 -12.71 -18.43 -3.55
C PHE A 197 -13.67 -17.38 -3.02
N CYS A 198 -13.80 -16.22 -3.69
CA CYS A 198 -14.77 -15.20 -3.29
C CYS A 198 -16.21 -15.72 -3.38
N VAL A 199 -16.56 -16.44 -4.46
CA VAL A 199 -17.87 -17.11 -4.60
C VAL A 199 -18.11 -18.11 -3.47
N ARG A 200 -17.10 -18.91 -3.11
CA ARG A 200 -17.21 -19.91 -2.05
C ARG A 200 -17.46 -19.28 -0.68
N LEU A 201 -16.82 -18.15 -0.40
CA LEU A 201 -16.95 -17.42 0.85
C LEU A 201 -18.28 -16.66 0.93
N LYS A 202 -18.74 -16.10 -0.20
CA LYS A 202 -19.99 -15.33 -0.30
C LYS A 202 -21.23 -16.22 -0.35
N ASP A 203 -21.27 -17.16 -1.29
CA ASP A 203 -22.48 -17.90 -1.68
C ASP A 203 -22.45 -19.38 -1.25
N GLY A 204 -21.33 -19.83 -0.66
CA GLY A 204 -21.17 -21.17 -0.11
C GLY A 204 -20.78 -22.26 -1.13
N GLU A 205 -20.69 -23.49 -0.63
CA GLU A 205 -20.10 -24.63 -1.37
C GLU A 205 -20.90 -25.05 -2.61
N LYS A 206 -22.23 -25.03 -2.52
CA LYS A 206 -23.10 -25.45 -3.63
C LYS A 206 -22.91 -24.55 -4.85
N VAL A 207 -22.90 -23.23 -4.63
CA VAL A 207 -22.73 -22.23 -5.69
C VAL A 207 -21.30 -22.27 -6.24
N PHE A 208 -20.29 -22.40 -5.38
CA PHE A 208 -18.90 -22.63 -5.80
C PHE A 208 -18.77 -23.83 -6.75
N ARG A 209 -19.29 -25.02 -6.37
CA ARG A 209 -19.21 -26.21 -7.23
C ARG A 209 -19.94 -26.06 -8.55
N GLN A 210 -21.09 -25.38 -8.54
CA GLN A 210 -21.79 -25.02 -9.77
C GLN A 210 -20.91 -24.12 -10.64
N LYS A 211 -20.30 -23.09 -10.05
CA LYS A 211 -19.47 -22.14 -10.80
C LYS A 211 -18.21 -22.77 -11.39
N CYS A 212 -17.57 -23.68 -10.67
CA CYS A 212 -16.45 -24.45 -11.19
C CYS A 212 -16.84 -25.29 -12.42
N ARG A 213 -18.06 -25.86 -12.43
CA ARG A 213 -18.58 -26.59 -13.60
C ARG A 213 -18.87 -25.66 -14.77
N GLU A 214 -19.50 -24.51 -14.52
CA GLU A 214 -19.78 -23.50 -15.55
C GLU A 214 -18.51 -22.98 -16.23
N LEU A 215 -17.44 -22.78 -15.45
CA LEU A 215 -16.16 -22.30 -15.96
C LEU A 215 -15.26 -23.42 -16.51
N GLY A 216 -15.72 -24.67 -16.54
CA GLY A 216 -14.92 -25.81 -17.01
C GLY A 216 -13.63 -26.01 -16.22
N THR A 217 -13.63 -25.72 -14.91
CA THR A 217 -12.43 -25.86 -14.07
C THR A 217 -12.03 -27.32 -13.97
N GLU A 218 -10.75 -27.65 -14.11
CA GLU A 218 -10.26 -29.02 -14.01
C GLU A 218 -10.57 -29.64 -12.64
N GLU A 219 -10.69 -30.96 -12.58
CA GLU A 219 -10.99 -31.67 -11.33
C GLU A 219 -9.85 -31.52 -10.32
N ALA A 220 -8.60 -31.64 -10.77
CA ALA A 220 -7.41 -31.43 -9.94
C ALA A 220 -7.37 -30.03 -9.30
N ASP A 221 -7.64 -28.97 -10.10
CA ASP A 221 -7.72 -27.59 -9.60
C ASP A 221 -8.85 -27.41 -8.58
N ARG A 222 -10.01 -28.03 -8.81
CA ARG A 222 -11.14 -28.00 -7.87
C ARG A 222 -10.79 -28.66 -6.54
N GLU A 223 -10.19 -29.84 -6.59
CA GLU A 223 -9.77 -30.58 -5.39
C GLU A 223 -8.69 -29.82 -4.60
N GLU A 224 -7.75 -29.19 -5.30
CA GLU A 224 -6.75 -28.31 -4.71
C GLU A 224 -7.40 -27.16 -3.94
N MET A 225 -8.32 -26.44 -4.58
CA MET A 225 -9.04 -25.34 -3.93
C MET A 225 -9.84 -25.82 -2.72
N GLU A 226 -10.58 -26.92 -2.83
CA GLU A 226 -11.31 -27.48 -1.69
C GLU A 226 -10.38 -27.91 -0.56
N ARG A 227 -9.19 -28.44 -0.86
CA ARG A 227 -8.19 -28.81 0.14
C ARG A 227 -7.66 -27.58 0.88
N GLN A 228 -7.36 -26.50 0.15
CA GLN A 228 -6.94 -25.23 0.75
C GLN A 228 -8.01 -24.69 1.70
N ILE A 229 -9.28 -24.70 1.29
CA ILE A 229 -10.40 -24.26 2.14
C ILE A 229 -10.54 -25.14 3.39
N ARG A 230 -10.47 -26.47 3.24
CA ARG A 230 -10.55 -27.42 4.37
C ARG A 230 -9.36 -27.32 5.33
N SER A 231 -8.22 -26.84 4.86
CA SER A 231 -7.02 -26.65 5.69
C SER A 231 -7.10 -25.42 6.60
N LEU A 232 -8.07 -24.52 6.36
CA LEU A 232 -8.26 -23.35 7.19
C LEU A 232 -8.77 -23.77 8.58
N PRO A 233 -8.27 -23.15 9.66
CA PRO A 233 -8.74 -23.45 11.01
C PRO A 233 -10.21 -23.12 11.15
N GLU A 234 -10.97 -24.00 11.79
CA GLU A 234 -12.36 -23.71 12.12
C GLU A 234 -12.42 -22.51 13.08
N PRO A 235 -13.32 -21.54 12.83
CA PRO A 235 -13.49 -20.42 13.74
C PRO A 235 -13.96 -20.94 15.09
N SER A 236 -13.17 -20.66 16.13
CA SER A 236 -13.52 -20.98 17.52
C SER A 236 -13.96 -19.72 18.25
N VAL A 237 -14.95 -19.85 19.12
CA VAL A 237 -15.37 -18.74 19.99
C VAL A 237 -14.25 -18.49 21.01
N PRO A 238 -13.71 -17.25 21.09
CA PRO A 238 -12.71 -16.93 22.09
C PRO A 238 -13.23 -17.15 23.51
N LYS A 239 -12.38 -17.65 24.42
CA LYS A 239 -12.74 -17.84 25.83
C LYS A 239 -13.16 -16.53 26.52
N ASP A 240 -12.51 -15.43 26.13
CA ASP A 240 -12.82 -14.07 26.57
C ASP A 240 -13.30 -13.28 25.35
N VAL A 241 -14.62 -13.20 25.22
CA VAL A 241 -15.30 -12.56 24.09
C VAL A 241 -15.09 -11.04 24.12
N ASP A 242 -15.14 -10.41 25.29
CA ASP A 242 -15.01 -8.96 25.44
C ASP A 242 -13.60 -8.49 25.06
N ALA A 243 -12.56 -9.20 25.53
CA ALA A 243 -11.20 -8.89 25.13
C ALA A 243 -10.97 -9.12 23.63
N ALA A 244 -11.57 -10.17 23.05
CA ALA A 244 -11.47 -10.43 21.61
C ALA A 244 -12.16 -9.35 20.78
N LEU A 245 -13.38 -8.96 21.15
CA LEU A 245 -14.14 -7.91 20.47
C LEU A 245 -13.38 -6.59 20.49
N ASN A 246 -12.84 -6.20 21.66
CA ASN A 246 -12.04 -4.98 21.79
C ASN A 246 -10.80 -4.99 20.88
N ARG A 247 -10.12 -6.14 20.75
CA ARG A 247 -8.99 -6.27 19.82
C ARG A 247 -9.44 -6.15 18.36
N TRP A 248 -10.52 -6.83 17.98
CA TRP A 248 -11.03 -6.78 16.61
C TRP A 248 -11.53 -5.39 16.21
N VAL A 249 -12.18 -4.66 17.11
CA VAL A 249 -12.60 -3.28 16.87
C VAL A 249 -11.39 -2.37 16.64
N ARG A 250 -10.37 -2.45 17.50
CA ARG A 250 -9.14 -1.67 17.31
C ARG A 250 -8.44 -1.99 16.00
N GLU A 251 -8.42 -3.27 15.64
CA GLU A 251 -7.83 -3.74 14.40
C GLU A 251 -8.61 -3.20 13.18
N TYR A 252 -9.94 -3.30 13.22
CA TYR A 252 -10.80 -2.77 12.18
C TYR A 252 -10.62 -1.26 11.99
N HIS A 253 -10.60 -0.49 13.09
CA HIS A 253 -10.37 0.95 13.05
C HIS A 253 -9.01 1.29 12.43
N ARG A 254 -7.95 0.56 12.83
CA ARG A 254 -6.59 0.70 12.26
C ARG A 254 -6.55 0.44 10.76
N GLN A 255 -7.37 -0.49 10.26
CA GLN A 255 -7.43 -0.84 8.84
C GLN A 255 -8.32 0.09 8.01
N THR A 256 -9.27 0.80 8.65
CA THR A 256 -10.34 1.54 7.97
C THR A 256 -10.35 3.06 8.19
N ASP A 257 -9.48 3.58 9.04
CA ASP A 257 -9.44 5.00 9.44
C ASP A 257 -10.71 5.48 10.17
N LEU A 258 -11.33 4.61 10.98
CA LEU A 258 -12.54 4.89 11.79
C LEU A 258 -12.25 5.17 13.27
#